data_AF-A0A5C7H116-F1
#
_entry.id   AF-A0A5C7H116-F1
#
_cell.length_a   1.000
_cell.length_b   1.000
_cell.length_c   1.000
_cell.angle_alpha   90.00
_cell.angle_beta   90.00
_cell.angle_gamma   90.00
#
_symmetry.space_group_name_H-M   'P 1'
#
loop_
_entity.id
_entity.type
_entity.pdbx_description
1 polymer ?
#
loop_
_entity_poly.entity_id
_entity_poly.type
_entity_poly.pdbx_seq_one_letter_code
_entity_poly.pdbx_strand_id
1 'polypeptide(L)'
;MLLEATTVNNSVETSARRRRGEGKDRIEECLVGILRIGVVCSMESPAERMEMTDVVAKLRAVRENFLGTLCSVRRQHLQCLIEEGK
;
A
#
# COMPACT_ATOMS: atom_id res chain seq x y z
N MET A 1 -25.13 2.17 -19.76
CA MET A 1 -25.32 2.00 -18.30
C MET A 1 -24.36 2.94 -17.60
N LEU A 2 -24.75 4.21 -17.49
CA LEU A 2 -24.04 5.17 -16.64
C LEU A 2 -24.35 4.77 -15.19
N LEU A 3 -23.33 4.37 -14.43
CA LEU A 3 -23.47 4.28 -12.98
C LEU A 3 -22.97 5.61 -12.43
N GLU A 4 -23.90 6.47 -12.04
CA GLU A 4 -23.59 7.60 -11.17
C GLU A 4 -23.31 7.03 -9.77
N ALA A 5 -22.08 7.20 -9.30
CA ALA A 5 -21.76 7.02 -7.89
C ALA A 5 -21.92 8.38 -7.20
N THR A 6 -23.00 8.52 -6.46
CA THR A 6 -23.40 9.72 -5.72
C THR A 6 -22.28 10.13 -4.76
N THR A 7 -21.53 11.17 -5.10
CA THR A 7 -20.68 11.87 -4.12
C THR A 7 -21.60 12.71 -3.23
N VAL A 8 -21.85 12.23 -2.00
CA VAL A 8 -22.53 13.02 -0.97
C VAL A 8 -21.45 13.76 -0.18
N ASN A 9 -21.13 14.95 -0.64
CA ASN A 9 -20.30 15.92 0.05
C ASN A 9 -21.19 16.65 1.07
N ASN A 10 -20.89 16.52 2.36
CA ASN A 10 -21.33 17.49 3.35
C ASN A 10 -20.22 17.81 4.35
N SER A 11 -20.00 19.11 4.49
CA SER A 11 -18.84 19.75 5.09
C SER A 11 -18.90 19.77 6.62
N VAL A 12 -17.73 19.62 7.24
CA VAL A 12 -17.33 20.08 8.60
C VAL A 12 -18.16 19.56 9.79
N GLU A 13 -17.58 18.60 10.52
CA GLU A 13 -17.75 18.49 11.99
C GLU A 13 -16.53 17.79 12.64
N THR A 14 -15.76 18.62 13.36
CA THR A 14 -15.21 18.38 14.71
C THR A 14 -14.25 17.18 14.94
N SER A 15 -12.97 17.57 15.07
CA SER A 15 -11.74 16.94 15.63
C SER A 15 -11.69 15.51 16.23
N ALA A 16 -12.79 14.88 16.65
CA ALA A 16 -12.81 13.49 17.12
C ALA A 16 -13.18 12.45 16.03
N ARG A 17 -13.82 12.89 14.93
CA ARG A 17 -14.19 12.04 13.79
C ARG A 17 -13.01 11.68 12.86
N ARG A 18 -11.93 12.47 12.86
CA ARG A 18 -10.78 12.27 11.95
C ARG A 18 -10.07 10.93 12.14
N ARG A 19 -9.92 10.45 13.39
CA ARG A 19 -9.26 9.17 13.68
C ARG A 19 -10.02 7.94 13.19
N ARG A 20 -11.34 8.06 12.98
CA ARG A 20 -12.20 6.95 12.52
C ARG A 20 -12.22 6.85 10.98
N GLY A 21 -12.07 7.98 10.29
CA GLY A 21 -11.88 8.03 8.83
C GLY A 21 -10.50 7.52 8.41
N GLU A 22 -9.44 7.97 9.08
CA GLU A 22 -8.06 7.57 8.79
C GLU A 22 -7.83 6.05 8.83
N GLY A 23 -8.48 5.34 9.76
CA GLY A 23 -8.38 3.87 9.83
C GLY A 23 -9.05 3.17 8.64
N LYS A 24 -10.19 3.70 8.18
CA LYS A 24 -10.93 3.14 7.04
C LYS A 24 -10.19 3.40 5.73
N ASP A 25 -9.68 4.60 5.53
CA ASP A 25 -8.95 4.99 4.32
C ASP A 25 -7.67 4.15 4.17
N ARG A 26 -6.96 3.90 5.27
CA ARG A 26 -5.76 3.04 5.28
C ARG A 26 -6.07 1.58 4.98
N ILE A 27 -7.21 1.05 5.45
CA ILE A 27 -7.67 -0.30 5.09
C ILE A 27 -7.97 -0.37 3.60
N GLU A 28 -8.67 0.63 3.05
CA GLU A 28 -9.00 0.68 1.63
C GLU A 28 -7.73 0.72 0.76
N GLU A 29 -6.79 1.61 1.07
CA GLU A 29 -5.50 1.69 0.38
C GLU A 29 -4.70 0.38 0.44
N CYS A 30 -4.72 -0.29 1.60
CA CYS A 30 -4.07 -1.59 1.79
C CYS A 30 -4.71 -2.67 0.91
N LEU A 31 -6.04 -2.76 0.89
CA LEU A 31 -6.77 -3.71 0.07
C LEU A 31 -6.55 -3.46 -1.43
N VAL A 32 -6.60 -2.20 -1.86
CA VAL A 32 -6.30 -1.81 -3.24
C VAL A 32 -4.89 -2.24 -3.63
N GLY A 33 -3.90 -2.03 -2.75
CA GLY A 33 -2.52 -2.47 -2.97
C GLY A 33 -2.39 -3.98 -3.13
N ILE A 34 -2.98 -4.75 -2.20
CA ILE A 34 -2.94 -6.22 -2.22
C ILE A 34 -3.63 -6.77 -3.48
N LEU A 35 -4.81 -6.25 -3.82
CA LEU A 35 -5.56 -6.70 -4.99
C LEU A 35 -4.81 -6.42 -6.29
N ARG A 36 -4.20 -5.24 -6.43
CA ARG A 36 -3.36 -4.92 -7.60
C ARG A 36 -2.20 -5.89 -7.75
N ILE A 37 -1.51 -6.22 -6.66
CA ILE A 37 -0.44 -7.21 -6.65
C ILE A 37 -0.99 -8.58 -7.05
N GLY A 38 -2.14 -8.99 -6.49
CA GLY A 38 -2.80 -10.26 -6.80
C GLY A 38 -3.18 -10.40 -8.28
N VAL A 39 -3.71 -9.33 -8.90
CA VAL A 39 -4.03 -9.31 -10.34
C VAL A 39 -2.76 -9.53 -11.17
N VAL A 40 -1.69 -8.79 -10.89
CA VAL A 40 -0.41 -8.95 -11.63
C VAL A 40 0.21 -10.33 -11.42
N CYS A 41 0.09 -10.92 -10.23
CA CYS A 41 0.56 -12.29 -9.98
C CYS A 41 -0.28 -13.36 -10.71
N SER A 42 -1.54 -13.03 -11.04
CA SER A 42 -2.49 -13.94 -11.68
C SER A 42 -2.52 -13.80 -13.20
N MET A 43 -1.58 -13.05 -13.80
CA MET A 43 -1.48 -12.96 -15.26
C MET A 43 -1.25 -14.35 -15.87
N GLU A 44 -1.91 -14.62 -17.01
CA GLU A 44 -1.87 -15.93 -17.66
C GLU A 44 -0.44 -16.29 -18.11
N SER A 45 0.24 -15.33 -18.73
CA SER A 45 1.63 -15.49 -19.16
C SER A 45 2.62 -15.26 -18.03
N PRO A 46 3.61 -16.15 -17.83
CA PRO A 46 4.71 -15.94 -16.88
C PRO A 46 5.52 -14.67 -17.16
N ALA A 47 5.67 -14.29 -18.43
CA ALA A 47 6.45 -13.11 -18.83
C ALA A 47 5.77 -11.78 -18.48
N GLU A 48 4.46 -11.80 -18.25
CA GLU A 48 3.68 -10.63 -17.83
C GLU A 48 3.56 -10.52 -16.30
N ARG A 49 3.93 -11.58 -15.58
CA ARG A 49 3.96 -11.56 -14.13
C ARG A 49 5.15 -10.74 -13.66
N MET A 50 4.91 -10.00 -12.59
CA MET A 50 5.97 -9.33 -11.86
C MET A 50 6.91 -10.35 -11.21
N GLU A 51 8.21 -10.02 -11.18
CA GLU A 51 9.21 -10.81 -10.47
C GLU A 51 8.85 -11.00 -9.00
N MET A 52 9.10 -12.20 -8.47
CA MET A 52 8.66 -12.55 -7.11
C MET A 52 9.35 -11.69 -6.04
N THR A 53 10.58 -11.23 -6.32
CA THR A 53 11.32 -10.27 -5.50
C THR A 53 10.57 -8.93 -5.37
N ASP A 54 10.03 -8.42 -6.48
CA ASP A 54 9.26 -7.18 -6.53
C ASP A 54 7.90 -7.34 -5.84
N VAL A 55 7.26 -8.50 -5.98
CA VAL A 55 6.03 -8.82 -5.26
C VAL A 55 6.25 -8.74 -3.75
N VAL A 56 7.32 -9.34 -3.23
CA VAL A 56 7.65 -9.28 -1.79
C VAL A 56 7.97 -7.84 -1.36
N ALA A 57 8.71 -7.08 -2.17
CA ALA A 57 9.02 -5.69 -1.87
C ALA A 57 7.74 -4.83 -1.77
N LYS A 58 6.80 -4.99 -2.72
CA LYS A 58 5.52 -4.27 -2.72
C LYS A 58 4.60 -4.68 -1.59
N LEU A 59 4.51 -5.97 -1.27
CA LEU A 59 3.74 -6.45 -0.11
C LEU A 59 4.28 -5.87 1.20
N ARG A 60 5.61 -5.77 1.35
CA ARG A 60 6.24 -5.11 2.51
C ARG A 60 5.87 -3.63 2.58
N ALA A 61 5.91 -2.91 1.46
CA ALA A 61 5.52 -1.50 1.42
C ALA A 61 4.05 -1.30 1.80
N VAL A 62 3.14 -2.12 1.27
CA VAL A 62 1.71 -2.08 1.62
C VAL A 62 1.50 -2.32 3.12
N ARG A 63 2.20 -3.30 3.70
CA ARG A 63 2.17 -3.57 5.14
C ARG A 63 2.71 -2.39 5.95
N GLU A 64 3.82 -1.77 5.54
CA GLU A 64 4.44 -0.65 6.26
C GLU A 64 3.55 0.61 6.23
N ASN A 65 2.90 0.88 5.10
CA ASN A 65 1.91 1.95 4.97
C ASN A 65 0.65 1.68 5.83
N PHE A 66 0.14 0.45 5.78
CA PHE A 66 -1.02 0.03 6.56
C PHE A 66 -0.76 0.05 8.08
N LEU A 67 0.45 -0.28 8.52
CA LEU A 67 0.82 -0.23 9.93
C LEU A 67 1.29 1.16 10.37
N GLY A 68 1.62 2.06 9.43
CA GLY A 68 1.80 3.48 9.71
C GLY A 68 3.11 3.79 10.39
N THR A 69 4.17 3.11 9.94
CA THR A 69 5.52 3.20 10.51
C THR A 69 5.72 2.30 11.74
N LEU A 70 6.09 1.05 11.49
CA LEU A 70 6.96 0.27 12.41
C LEU A 70 8.40 0.26 11.88
N CYS A 71 8.90 1.37 11.33
CA CYS A 71 10.33 1.55 11.18
C CYS A 71 10.90 2.07 12.51
N SER A 72 11.11 1.17 13.47
CA SER A 72 12.21 1.36 14.42
C SER A 72 13.52 1.04 13.69
N VAL A 73 14.13 2.06 13.08
CA VAL A 73 15.59 2.30 12.98
C VAL A 73 16.51 1.29 12.26
N ARG A 74 16.12 0.06 11.88
CA ARG A 74 17.12 -0.98 11.51
C ARG A 74 17.40 -1.30 10.04
N ARG A 75 16.73 -0.70 9.04
CA ARG A 75 17.00 -1.06 7.62
C ARG A 75 17.56 0.04 6.72
N GLN A 76 17.52 1.32 7.09
CA GLN A 76 18.10 2.36 6.23
C GLN A 76 19.64 2.40 6.27
N HIS A 77 20.27 1.93 7.36
CA HIS A 77 21.74 1.95 7.46
C HIS A 77 22.45 0.78 6.76
N LEU A 78 21.77 -0.36 6.55
CA LEU A 78 22.41 -1.53 5.93
C LEU A 78 22.40 -1.46 4.40
N GLN A 79 21.45 -0.74 3.79
CA GLN A 79 21.36 -0.65 2.33
C GLN A 79 22.49 0.23 1.73
N CYS A 80 22.98 1.26 2.44
CA CYS A 80 24.16 2.04 2.01
C CYS A 80 25.48 1.27 2.17
N LEU A 81 25.59 0.38 3.18
CA LEU A 81 26.82 -0.41 3.41
C LEU A 81 27.01 -1.55 2.39
N ILE A 82 25.97 -1.93 1.65
CA ILE A 82 26.09 -2.93 0.58
C ILE A 82 26.44 -2.27 -0.76
N GLU A 83 26.14 -0.98 -0.95
CA GLU A 83 26.47 -0.27 -2.21
C GLU A 83 27.82 0.46 -2.21
N GLU A 84 28.53 0.54 -1.08
CA GLU A 84 29.93 1.05 -1.05
C GLU A 84 31.01 -0.05 -1.11
N GLY A 85 30.61 -1.32 -1.22
CA GLY A 85 31.52 -2.45 -1.39
C GLY A 85 31.69 -2.83 -2.86
N LYS A 86 32.76 -2.33 -3.48
CA LYS A 86 33.40 -2.82 -4.72
C LYS A 86 33.07 -4.27 -5.12
#